data_AF-A0A9D2N7Y5-F1
#
_entry.id   AF-A0A9D2N7Y5-F1
#
_cell.length_a   1.000
_cell.length_b   1.000
_cell.length_c   1.000
_cell.angle_alpha   90.00
_cell.angle_beta   90.00
_cell.angle_gamma   90.00
#
_symmetry.space_group_name_H-M   'P 1'
#
loop_
_entity.id
_entity.type
_entity.pdbx_description
1 polymer ?
#
loop_
_entity_poly.entity_id
_entity_poly.type
_entity_poly.pdbx_seq_one_letter_code
_entity_poly.pdbx_strand_id
1 'polypeptide(L)'
;MKKKLSSFERQLMLDEILFYSICSDQDRQKILDQQPMTFQDFRRLSLLTDYLELEHLHRFIWDLHAYKFMDEMDELYNECKEGSEDLPEMLLETGHWLDDFWKQAPNITVSFLLRQIFSDGLKSRRKNNITLYPGPNRNKGNSPS
;
A
#
# COMPACT_ATOMS: atom_id res chain seq x y z
N MET A 1 -5.89 22.42 -27.00
CA MET A 1 -5.32 21.08 -27.25
C MET A 1 -5.72 20.15 -26.11
N LYS A 2 -6.33 18.99 -26.37
CA LYS A 2 -6.58 17.99 -25.32
C LYS A 2 -5.24 17.34 -24.96
N LYS A 3 -4.75 17.53 -23.73
CA LYS A 3 -3.54 16.85 -23.24
C LYS A 3 -3.82 15.34 -23.27
N LYS A 4 -3.04 14.59 -24.06
CA LYS A 4 -3.13 13.13 -24.08
C LYS A 4 -2.42 12.62 -22.84
N LEU A 5 -3.16 11.97 -21.94
CA LEU A 5 -2.57 11.32 -20.76
C LEU A 5 -1.49 10.33 -21.21
N SER A 6 -0.46 10.17 -20.40
CA SER A 6 0.52 9.08 -20.49
C SER A 6 -0.14 7.73 -20.20
N SER A 7 0.59 6.63 -20.42
CA SER A 7 0.09 5.30 -20.05
C SER A 7 -0.09 5.17 -18.54
N PHE A 8 0.88 5.70 -17.77
CA PHE A 8 0.84 5.68 -16.31
C PHE A 8 -0.35 6.46 -15.77
N GLU A 9 -0.56 7.71 -16.21
CA GLU A 9 -1.70 8.53 -15.77
C GLU A 9 -3.05 7.89 -16.08
N ARG A 10 -3.17 7.15 -17.21
CA ARG A 10 -4.40 6.41 -17.53
C ARG A 10 -4.65 5.27 -16.57
N GLN A 11 -3.61 4.50 -16.24
CA GLN A 11 -3.77 3.35 -15.37
C GLN A 11 -3.95 3.78 -13.90
N LEU A 12 -3.22 4.79 -13.44
CA LEU A 12 -3.44 5.42 -12.13
C LEU A 12 -4.90 5.88 -12.00
N MET A 13 -5.44 6.56 -13.01
CA MET A 13 -6.84 6.99 -12.98
C MET A 13 -7.83 5.82 -12.84
N LEU A 14 -7.56 4.66 -13.46
CA LEU A 14 -8.40 3.47 -13.32
C LEU A 14 -8.29 2.87 -11.91
N ASP A 15 -7.08 2.77 -11.38
CA ASP A 15 -6.83 2.29 -10.02
C ASP A 15 -7.49 3.21 -8.98
N GLU A 16 -7.37 4.53 -9.15
CA GLU A 16 -8.03 5.54 -8.33
C GLU A 16 -9.55 5.38 -8.38
N ILE A 17 -10.15 5.28 -9.59
CA ILE A 17 -11.60 5.09 -9.73
C ILE A 17 -12.05 3.84 -8.98
N LEU A 18 -11.33 2.72 -9.11
CA LEU A 18 -11.68 1.48 -8.43
C LEU A 18 -11.57 1.65 -6.92
N PHE A 19 -10.42 2.04 -6.41
CA PHE A 19 -10.17 2.13 -4.97
C PHE A 19 -11.10 3.13 -4.30
N TYR A 20 -11.29 4.29 -4.92
CA TYR A 20 -12.17 5.34 -4.41
C TYR A 20 -13.65 4.98 -4.46
N SER A 21 -14.05 3.97 -5.22
CA SER A 21 -15.43 3.48 -5.16
C SER A 21 -15.70 2.59 -3.94
N ILE A 22 -14.65 2.12 -3.26
CA ILE A 22 -14.74 1.11 -2.19
C ILE A 22 -14.07 1.51 -0.87
N CYS A 23 -13.21 2.54 -0.85
CA CYS A 23 -12.57 3.03 0.37
C CYS A 23 -13.41 4.10 1.09
N SER A 24 -13.05 4.41 2.34
CA SER A 24 -13.65 5.51 3.08
C SER A 24 -13.24 6.88 2.49
N ASP A 25 -14.03 7.92 2.76
CA ASP A 25 -13.66 9.29 2.40
C ASP A 25 -12.39 9.76 3.11
N GLN A 26 -12.15 9.29 4.33
CA GLN A 26 -10.95 9.60 5.09
C GLN A 26 -9.69 9.03 4.40
N ASP A 27 -9.76 7.79 3.91
CA ASP A 27 -8.66 7.16 3.18
C ASP A 27 -8.32 7.94 1.91
N ARG A 28 -9.36 8.36 1.18
CA ARG A 28 -9.19 9.20 -0.01
C ARG A 28 -8.48 10.52 0.32
N GLN A 29 -8.91 11.20 1.38
CA GLN A 29 -8.30 12.46 1.80
C GLN A 29 -6.84 12.29 2.23
N LYS A 30 -6.49 11.18 2.91
CA LYS A 30 -5.11 10.87 3.28
C LYS A 30 -4.25 10.59 2.05
N ILE A 31 -4.72 9.79 1.09
CA ILE A 31 -3.99 9.48 -0.15
C ILE A 31 -3.65 10.77 -0.92
N LEU A 32 -4.63 11.68 -1.03
CA LEU A 32 -4.49 12.95 -1.77
C LEU A 32 -3.73 14.04 -0.99
N ASP A 33 -3.12 13.72 0.16
CA ASP A 33 -2.42 14.66 1.04
C ASP A 33 -3.30 15.84 1.51
N GLN A 34 -4.62 15.62 1.56
CA GLN A 34 -5.61 16.59 2.07
C GLN A 34 -5.79 16.47 3.58
N GLN A 35 -5.45 15.31 4.14
CA GLN A 35 -5.36 15.06 5.57
C GLN A 35 -4.02 14.40 5.92
N PRO A 36 -3.43 14.68 7.09
CA PRO A 36 -2.23 14.00 7.56
C PRO A 36 -2.42 12.47 7.57
N MET A 37 -1.45 11.78 7.01
CA MET A 37 -1.34 10.32 7.04
C MET A 37 -0.43 9.93 8.20
N THR A 38 -0.83 8.90 8.98
CA THR A 38 0.05 8.27 9.98
C THR A 38 0.84 7.12 9.35
N PHE A 39 1.89 6.65 10.03
CA PHE A 39 2.62 5.46 9.57
C PHE A 39 1.70 4.22 9.44
N GLN A 40 0.79 4.06 10.40
CA GLN A 40 -0.19 2.97 10.40
C GLN A 40 -1.15 3.07 9.19
N ASP A 41 -1.60 4.28 8.85
CA ASP A 41 -2.39 4.51 7.64
C ASP A 41 -1.61 4.16 6.36
N PHE A 42 -0.35 4.60 6.28
CA PHE A 42 0.50 4.31 5.14
C PHE A 42 0.70 2.81 4.94
N ARG A 43 1.00 2.06 6.01
CA ARG A 43 1.10 0.59 6.01
C ARG A 43 -0.20 -0.05 5.54
N ARG A 44 -1.33 0.35 6.14
CA ARG A 44 -2.65 -0.18 5.81
C ARG A 44 -3.03 0.07 4.35
N LEU A 45 -2.87 1.29 3.85
CA LEU A 45 -3.20 1.64 2.46
C LEU A 45 -2.27 0.95 1.45
N SER A 46 -0.99 0.82 1.78
CA SER A 46 -0.03 0.05 0.98
C SER A 46 -0.43 -1.42 0.88
N LEU A 47 -0.84 -2.02 1.99
CA LEU A 47 -1.32 -3.39 2.03
C LEU A 47 -2.61 -3.57 1.19
N LEU A 48 -3.59 -2.69 1.37
CA LEU A 48 -4.86 -2.79 0.66
C LEU A 48 -4.68 -2.67 -0.85
N THR A 49 -3.85 -1.73 -1.30
CA THR A 49 -3.55 -1.55 -2.73
C THR A 49 -2.74 -2.71 -3.31
N ASP A 50 -1.86 -3.34 -2.54
CA ASP A 50 -1.15 -4.57 -2.92
C ASP A 50 -2.11 -5.75 -3.08
N TYR A 51 -2.99 -6.00 -2.10
CA TYR A 51 -3.99 -7.08 -2.16
C TYR A 51 -5.01 -6.93 -3.30
N LEU A 52 -5.31 -5.69 -3.69
CA LEU A 52 -6.22 -5.37 -4.80
C LEU A 52 -5.52 -5.31 -6.16
N GLU A 53 -4.21 -5.55 -6.20
CA GLU A 53 -3.39 -5.49 -7.42
C GLU A 53 -3.44 -4.12 -8.12
N LEU A 54 -3.58 -3.05 -7.35
CA LEU A 54 -3.65 -1.66 -7.84
C LEU A 54 -2.26 -1.05 -7.92
N GLU A 55 -1.43 -1.61 -8.80
CA GLU A 55 0.01 -1.30 -8.91
C GLU A 55 0.30 0.20 -9.04
N HIS A 56 -0.49 0.93 -9.81
CA HIS A 56 -0.20 2.33 -10.13
C HIS A 56 -0.60 3.25 -8.97
N LEU A 57 -1.74 2.96 -8.33
CA LEU A 57 -2.13 3.65 -7.10
C LEU A 57 -1.18 3.32 -5.94
N HIS A 58 -0.79 2.06 -5.79
CA HIS A 58 0.21 1.64 -4.81
C HIS A 58 1.49 2.45 -4.98
N ARG A 59 2.04 2.45 -6.20
CA ARG A 59 3.23 3.24 -6.52
C ARG A 59 3.04 4.73 -6.26
N PHE A 60 1.89 5.30 -6.63
CA PHE A 60 1.60 6.71 -6.38
C PHE A 60 1.63 7.06 -4.88
N ILE A 61 1.03 6.21 -4.03
CA ILE A 61 1.05 6.39 -2.57
C ILE A 61 2.49 6.35 -2.04
N TRP A 62 3.30 5.40 -2.51
CA TRP A 62 4.70 5.29 -2.11
C TRP A 62 5.53 6.50 -2.56
N ASP A 63 5.41 6.90 -3.82
CA ASP A 63 6.15 8.04 -4.38
C ASP A 63 5.80 9.36 -3.63
N LEU A 64 4.55 9.50 -3.17
CA LEU A 64 4.08 10.71 -2.48
C LEU A 64 4.34 10.71 -0.97
N HIS A 65 4.32 9.55 -0.30
CA HIS A 65 4.31 9.50 1.17
C HIS A 65 5.47 8.73 1.81
N ALA A 66 6.16 7.83 1.11
CA ALA A 66 7.14 6.93 1.73
C ALA A 66 8.29 7.67 2.42
N TYR A 67 8.72 8.81 1.88
CA TYR A 67 9.80 9.61 2.46
C TYR A 67 9.47 10.14 3.87
N LYS A 68 8.18 10.27 4.21
CA LYS A 68 7.72 10.75 5.53
C LYS A 68 7.93 9.72 6.63
N PHE A 69 8.12 8.44 6.25
CA PHE A 69 8.09 7.30 7.18
C PHE A 69 9.32 6.38 7.04
N MET A 70 10.44 6.90 6.54
CA MET A 70 11.63 6.07 6.32
C MET A 70 12.21 5.56 7.64
N ASP A 71 12.23 6.40 8.68
CA ASP A 71 12.76 6.02 9.99
C ASP A 71 11.89 4.92 10.63
N GLU A 72 10.56 5.07 10.60
CA GLU A 72 9.62 4.07 11.12
C GLU A 72 9.67 2.75 10.31
N MET A 73 9.94 2.81 9.00
CA MET A 73 10.16 1.61 8.19
C MET A 73 11.45 0.87 8.57
N ASP A 74 12.52 1.60 8.85
CA ASP A 74 13.80 1.03 9.27
C ASP A 74 13.68 0.42 10.67
N GLU A 75 13.00 1.08 11.60
CA GLU A 75 12.67 0.55 12.93
C GLU A 75 11.89 -0.77 12.81
N LEU A 76 10.79 -0.75 12.07
CA LEU A 76 9.93 -1.92 11.82
C LEU A 76 10.72 -3.09 11.19
N TYR A 77 11.62 -2.80 10.25
CA TYR A 77 12.45 -3.81 9.61
C TYR A 77 13.42 -4.46 10.61
N ASN A 78 14.03 -3.67 11.49
CA ASN A 78 14.94 -4.17 12.51
C ASN A 78 14.21 -5.04 13.55
N GLU A 79 13.03 -4.62 14.01
CA GLU A 79 12.17 -5.41 14.91
C GLU A 79 11.82 -6.79 14.32
N CYS A 80 11.49 -6.83 13.03
CA CYS A 80 11.21 -8.09 12.33
C CYS A 80 12.45 -9.01 12.24
N LYS A 81 13.64 -8.43 12.05
CA LYS A 81 14.89 -9.18 11.91
C LYS A 81 15.38 -9.76 13.23
N GLU A 82 15.18 -9.03 14.33
CA GLU A 82 15.59 -9.45 15.67
C GLU A 82 14.64 -10.48 16.29
N GLY A 83 13.53 -10.79 15.62
CA GLY A 83 12.55 -11.76 16.09
C GLY A 83 11.76 -11.23 17.28
N SER A 84 11.36 -9.96 17.22
CA SER A 84 10.54 -9.30 18.26
C SER A 84 9.32 -10.15 18.65
N GLU A 85 9.00 -10.17 19.95
CA GLU A 85 7.76 -10.76 20.49
C GLU A 85 6.50 -10.09 19.94
N ASP A 86 6.61 -8.91 19.34
CA ASP A 86 5.49 -8.10 18.80
C ASP A 86 5.08 -8.50 17.36
N LEU A 87 5.86 -9.35 16.68
CA LEU A 87 5.52 -9.83 15.33
C LEU A 87 4.11 -10.46 15.22
N PRO A 88 3.63 -11.26 16.19
CA PRO A 88 2.25 -11.75 16.22
C PRO A 88 1.21 -10.63 16.32
N GLU A 89 1.50 -9.55 17.05
CA GLU A 89 0.58 -8.41 17.19
C GLU A 89 0.42 -7.66 15.85
N MET A 90 1.53 -7.44 15.13
CA MET A 90 1.48 -6.82 13.80
C MET A 90 0.72 -7.65 12.76
N LEU A 91 0.77 -8.98 12.87
CA LEU A 91 -0.01 -9.88 12.02
C LEU A 91 -1.51 -9.83 12.36
N LEU A 92 -1.85 -9.74 13.65
CA LEU A 92 -3.23 -9.55 14.11
C LEU A 92 -3.79 -8.21 13.63
N GLU A 93 -3.01 -7.14 13.77
CA GLU A 93 -3.33 -5.79 13.29
C GLU A 93 -3.65 -5.78 11.80
N THR A 94 -2.79 -6.44 11.00
CA THR A 94 -3.01 -6.62 9.56
C THR A 94 -4.33 -7.35 9.26
N GLY A 95 -4.64 -8.40 10.01
CA GLY A 95 -5.91 -9.13 9.89
C GLY A 95 -7.12 -8.24 10.17
N HIS A 96 -7.05 -7.39 11.20
CA HIS A 96 -8.11 -6.45 11.54
C HIS A 96 -8.35 -5.41 10.45
N TRP A 97 -7.29 -4.86 9.85
CA TRP A 97 -7.44 -3.91 8.75
C TRP A 97 -8.18 -4.50 7.55
N LEU A 98 -7.83 -5.71 7.15
CA LEU A 98 -8.51 -6.39 6.04
C LEU A 98 -9.97 -6.67 6.40
N ASP A 99 -10.22 -7.13 7.63
CA ASP A 99 -11.56 -7.47 8.12
C ASP A 99 -12.50 -6.24 8.18
N ASP A 100 -11.97 -5.11 8.65
CA ASP A 100 -12.73 -3.87 8.72
C ASP A 100 -13.02 -3.27 7.34
N PHE A 101 -12.10 -3.44 6.38
CA PHE A 101 -12.25 -2.87 5.05
C PHE A 101 -13.40 -3.50 4.26
N TRP A 102 -13.49 -4.84 4.19
CA TRP A 102 -14.55 -5.50 3.42
C TRP A 102 -15.95 -5.28 4.03
N LYS A 103 -16.04 -5.06 5.35
CA LYS A 103 -17.29 -4.74 6.06
C LYS A 103 -17.83 -3.35 5.74
N GLN A 104 -16.94 -2.41 5.38
CA GLN A 104 -17.29 -1.04 5.03
C GLN A 104 -17.60 -0.86 3.53
N ALA A 105 -17.59 -1.96 2.76
CA ALA A 105 -17.86 -1.92 1.33
C ALA A 105 -19.24 -1.30 1.01
N PRO A 106 -19.38 -0.64 -0.15
CA PRO A 106 -20.60 0.09 -0.51
C PRO A 106 -21.83 -0.80 -0.71
N ASN A 107 -21.63 -2.11 -0.92
CA ASN A 107 -22.71 -3.08 -1.05
C ASN A 107 -22.23 -4.51 -0.75
N ILE A 108 -23.20 -5.41 -0.57
CA ILE A 108 -22.98 -6.81 -0.20
C ILE A 108 -22.14 -7.57 -1.23
N THR A 109 -22.31 -7.28 -2.53
CA THR A 109 -21.55 -7.96 -3.59
C THR A 109 -20.07 -7.59 -3.52
N VAL A 110 -19.75 -6.30 -3.41
CA VAL A 110 -18.36 -5.82 -3.25
C VAL A 110 -17.78 -6.36 -1.95
N SER A 111 -18.55 -6.32 -0.86
CA SER A 111 -18.17 -6.87 0.44
C SER A 111 -17.76 -8.35 0.35
N PHE A 112 -18.56 -9.16 -0.35
CA PHE A 112 -18.26 -10.57 -0.59
C PHE A 112 -16.98 -10.78 -1.40
N LEU A 113 -16.81 -10.03 -2.49
CA LEU A 113 -15.63 -10.14 -3.36
C LEU A 113 -14.35 -9.74 -2.63
N LEU A 114 -14.37 -8.64 -1.87
CA LEU A 114 -13.23 -8.20 -1.07
C LEU A 114 -12.84 -9.25 -0.03
N ARG A 115 -13.84 -9.82 0.67
CA ARG A 115 -13.59 -10.90 1.63
C ARG A 115 -12.94 -12.11 0.98
N GLN A 116 -13.35 -12.47 -0.24
CA GLN A 116 -12.75 -13.57 -0.99
C GLN A 116 -11.30 -13.25 -1.37
N ILE A 117 -11.03 -12.08 -1.95
CA ILE A 117 -9.68 -11.62 -2.30
C ILE A 117 -8.74 -11.67 -1.10
N PHE A 118 -9.17 -11.13 0.04
CA PHE A 118 -8.34 -11.09 1.26
C PHE A 118 -8.14 -12.48 1.86
N SER A 119 -9.14 -13.36 1.79
CA SER A 119 -9.02 -14.75 2.25
C SER A 119 -8.10 -15.59 1.36
N ASP A 120 -8.07 -15.32 0.06
CA ASP A 120 -7.25 -16.05 -0.92
C ASP A 120 -5.80 -15.56 -0.94
N GLY A 121 -5.56 -14.25 -0.78
CA GLY A 121 -4.20 -13.69 -0.66
C GLY A 121 -3.44 -14.21 0.57
N LEU A 122 -4.14 -14.49 1.67
CA LEU A 122 -3.57 -15.16 2.85
C LEU A 122 -3.18 -16.63 2.59
N LYS A 123 -3.82 -17.30 1.61
CA LYS A 123 -3.58 -18.72 1.28
C LYS A 123 -2.62 -18.91 0.09
N SER A 124 -2.50 -17.91 -0.79
CA SER A 124 -1.85 -18.04 -2.10
C SER A 124 -0.44 -17.46 -2.17
N ARG A 125 0.11 -16.86 -1.10
CA ARG A 125 1.55 -16.51 -1.04
C ARG A 125 2.42 -17.77 -0.95
N ARG A 126 2.50 -18.53 -2.05
CA ARG A 126 3.69 -19.32 -2.37
C ARG A 126 4.83 -18.32 -2.50
N LYS A 127 5.80 -18.45 -1.58
CA LYS A 127 7.14 -17.85 -1.61
C LYS A 127 7.50 -17.37 -3.02
N ASN A 128 7.41 -16.06 -3.27
CA ASN A 128 8.22 -15.34 -4.24
C ASN A 128 7.95 -13.83 -4.11
N ASN A 129 9.04 -13.11 -3.87
CA ASN A 129 9.25 -11.68 -4.05
C ASN A 129 8.40 -10.76 -3.17
N ILE A 130 8.86 -10.55 -1.93
CA ILE A 130 8.76 -9.23 -1.31
C ILE A 130 9.43 -8.28 -2.29
N THR A 131 8.67 -7.42 -2.95
CA THR A 131 9.20 -6.30 -3.72
C THR A 131 9.87 -5.35 -2.71
N LEU A 132 11.14 -5.61 -2.40
CA LEU A 132 12.01 -4.60 -1.85
C LEU A 132 12.14 -3.54 -2.95
N TYR A 133 11.35 -2.48 -2.85
CA TYR A 133 11.54 -1.32 -3.70
C TYR A 133 12.99 -0.84 -3.51
N PRO A 134 13.76 -0.70 -4.59
CA PRO A 134 15.13 -0.24 -4.48
C PRO A 134 15.13 1.23 -4.05
N GLY A 135 15.81 1.51 -2.93
CA GLY A 135 16.17 2.88 -2.56
C GLY A 135 16.93 3.60 -3.68
N PRO A 136 17.01 4.93 -3.64
CA PRO A 136 17.57 5.73 -4.73
C PRO A 136 19.00 5.28 -5.03
N ASN A 137 19.22 4.93 -6.30
CA ASN A 137 20.49 4.44 -6.86
C ASN A 137 21.60 5.50 -6.70
N ARG A 138 22.31 5.48 -5.56
CA ARG A 138 23.52 6.29 -5.36
C ARG A 138 24.69 5.61 -6.04
N ASN A 139 24.85 5.84 -7.33
CA ASN A 139 26.13 5.65 -8.01
C ASN A 139 26.23 6.57 -9.23
N LYS A 140 26.71 7.81 -9.01
CA LYS A 140 27.62 8.52 -9.92
C LYS A 140 28.47 9.49 -9.12
N GLY A 141 29.67 9.04 -8.76
CA GLY A 141 30.75 9.87 -8.23
C GLY A 141 32.07 9.28 -8.70
N ASN A 142 32.51 9.72 -9.88
CA ASN A 142 33.83 9.43 -10.42
C ASN A 142 34.91 9.88 -9.43
N SER A 143 35.82 8.99 -9.08
CA SER A 143 37.14 9.35 -8.56
C SER A 143 38.18 9.15 -9.66
N PRO A 144 38.85 10.21 -10.13
CA PRO A 144 40.15 10.08 -10.77
C PRO A 144 41.24 10.53 -9.80
N SER A 145 42.16 9.64 -9.48
CA SER A 145 43.57 9.93 -9.14
C SER A 145 44.37 8.65 -9.35
#